data_AF-A0A3M1YYB5-F1
#
_entry.id   AF-A0A3M1YYB5-F1
#
_cell.length_a   1.000
_cell.length_b   1.000
_cell.length_c   1.000
_cell.angle_alpha   90.00
_cell.angle_beta   90.00
_cell.angle_gamma   90.00
#
_symmetry.space_group_name_H-M   'P 1'
#
loop_
_entity.id
_entity.type
_entity.pdbx_description
1 polymer ?
#
loop_
_entity_poly.entity_id
_entity_poly.type
_entity_poly.pdbx_seq_one_letter_code
_entity_poly.pdbx_strand_id
1 'polypeptide(L)'
;MFDKNDIKAGLALGIVVPLVGFAVLYGLFSALGSMGIMSEEGLSPNFRLRTTAILAIALNAWVLNKFQARRATNSMRGVMIPTFVYVAAWLIFFAKNIL
;
A
#
# COMPACT_ATOMS: atom_id res chain seq x y z
N MET A 1 16.34 -12.96 20.46
CA MET A 1 16.87 -11.58 20.32
C MET A 1 16.02 -10.65 19.43
N PHE A 2 14.88 -11.08 18.88
CA PHE A 2 13.89 -10.14 18.32
C PHE A 2 12.83 -9.88 19.39
N ASP A 3 12.91 -8.74 20.06
CA ASP A 3 11.80 -8.29 20.88
C ASP A 3 10.59 -8.11 19.94
N LYS A 4 9.50 -8.83 20.19
CA LYS A 4 8.36 -8.96 19.27
C LYS A 4 7.62 -7.63 19.02
N ASN A 5 8.00 -6.59 19.76
CA ASN A 5 7.36 -5.29 19.85
C ASN A 5 8.37 -4.13 19.63
N ASP A 6 9.13 -4.20 18.53
CA ASP A 6 10.02 -3.12 18.11
C ASP A 6 9.35 -2.26 17.02
N ILE A 7 9.37 -0.93 17.24
CA ILE A 7 8.87 0.06 16.30
C ILE A 7 9.60 -0.03 14.95
N LYS A 8 10.88 -0.41 14.93
CA LYS A 8 11.69 -0.56 13.71
C LYS A 8 11.16 -1.68 12.80
N ALA A 9 10.72 -2.79 13.39
CA ALA A 9 10.13 -3.89 12.64
C ALA A 9 8.79 -3.48 12.01
N GLY A 10 7.99 -2.71 12.75
CA GLY A 10 6.76 -2.11 12.23
C GLY A 10 7.02 -1.15 11.07
N LEU A 11 8.01 -0.26 11.23
CA LEU A 11 8.39 0.71 10.21
C LEU A 11 8.87 0.04 8.92
N ALA A 12 9.76 -0.94 9.04
CA ALA A 12 10.26 -1.69 7.88
C ALA A 12 9.12 -2.38 7.11
N LEU A 13 8.22 -3.07 7.81
CA LEU A 13 7.10 -3.74 7.17
C LEU A 13 6.09 -2.76 6.58
N GLY A 14 5.81 -1.64 7.25
CA GLY A 14 4.91 -0.60 6.74
C GLY A 14 5.43 0.12 5.49
N ILE A 15 6.73 0.05 5.20
CA ILE A 15 7.37 0.55 3.97
C ILE A 15 7.42 -0.53 2.90
N VAL A 16 7.92 -1.71 3.26
CA VAL A 16 8.16 -2.80 2.31
C VAL A 16 6.86 -3.37 1.76
N VAL A 17 5.83 -3.53 2.60
CA VAL A 17 4.57 -4.16 2.18
C VAL A 17 3.84 -3.36 1.09
N PRO A 18 3.65 -2.04 1.21
CA PRO A 18 3.05 -1.27 0.12
C PRO A 18 3.92 -1.23 -1.12
N LEU A 19 5.25 -1.17 -0.98
CA LEU A 19 6.16 -1.10 -2.12
C LEU A 19 6.15 -2.39 -2.95
N VAL A 20 6.26 -3.54 -2.28
CA VAL A 20 6.17 -4.86 -2.93
C VAL A 20 4.75 -5.11 -3.43
N GLY A 21 3.74 -4.79 -2.63
CA GLY A 21 2.33 -4.93 -2.99
C GLY A 21 1.97 -4.14 -4.24
N PHE A 22 2.48 -2.90 -4.37
CA PHE A 22 2.28 -2.10 -5.56
C PHE A 22 2.91 -2.74 -6.79
N ALA A 23 4.18 -3.16 -6.72
CA ALA A 23 4.88 -3.77 -7.85
C ALA A 23 4.16 -5.04 -8.35
N VAL A 24 3.71 -5.89 -7.41
CA VAL A 24 2.98 -7.12 -7.73
C VAL A 24 1.60 -6.81 -8.33
N LEU A 25 0.81 -5.96 -7.68
CA LEU A 25 -0.55 -5.64 -8.15
C LEU A 25 -0.51 -4.90 -9.50
N TYR A 26 0.40 -3.95 -9.65
CA TYR A 26 0.54 -3.19 -10.90
C TYR A 26 1.01 -4.09 -12.05
N GLY A 27 1.99 -4.96 -11.79
CA GLY A 27 2.45 -5.95 -12.76
C GLY A 27 1.33 -6.91 -13.17
N LEU A 28 0.53 -7.37 -12.21
CA LEU A 28 -0.62 -8.24 -12.48
C LEU A 28 -1.67 -7.53 -13.36
N PHE A 29 -2.06 -6.31 -13.00
CA PHE A 29 -3.02 -5.53 -13.81
C PHE A 29 -2.49 -5.21 -15.20
N SER A 30 -1.19 -4.92 -15.34
CA SER A 30 -0.55 -4.70 -16.62
C SER A 30 -0.57 -5.96 -17.50
N ALA A 31 -0.25 -7.12 -16.92
CA ALA A 31 -0.32 -8.40 -17.63
C ALA A 31 -1.76 -8.70 -18.08
N LEU A 32 -2.76 -8.54 -17.21
CA LEU A 32 -4.17 -8.72 -17.55
C LEU A 32 -4.64 -7.74 -18.65
N GLY A 33 -4.11 -6.51 -18.62
CA GLY A 33 -4.32 -5.52 -19.68
C GLY A 33 -3.74 -5.97 -21.03
N SER A 34 -2.51 -6.49 -21.05
CA SER A 34 -1.88 -6.99 -22.29
C SER A 34 -2.55 -8.22 -22.88
N MET A 35 -3.24 -9.01 -22.05
CA MET A 35 -4.02 -10.17 -22.50
C MET A 35 -5.42 -9.78 -23.03
N GLY A 36 -5.78 -8.49 -23.00
CA GLY A 36 -7.10 -8.00 -23.41
C GLY A 36 -8.24 -8.37 -22.44
N ILE A 37 -7.92 -8.91 -21.26
CA ILE A 37 -8.92 -9.27 -20.23
C ILE A 37 -9.50 -8.00 -19.59
N MET A 38 -8.70 -6.94 -19.53
CA MET A 38 -9.05 -5.70 -18.86
C MET A 38 -8.80 -4.50 -19.79
N SER A 39 -9.89 -3.85 -20.22
CA SER A 39 -9.84 -2.63 -21.02
C SER A 39 -9.47 -1.40 -20.17
N GLU A 40 -8.80 -0.42 -20.77
CA GLU A 40 -8.62 0.94 -20.19
C GLU A 40 -9.67 1.93 -20.72
N GLU A 41 -10.47 1.52 -21.71
CA GLU A 41 -11.43 2.41 -22.38
C GLU A 41 -12.51 2.88 -21.41
N GLY A 42 -12.73 4.19 -21.37
CA GLY A 42 -13.70 4.83 -20.48
C GLY A 42 -13.21 5.04 -19.03
N LEU A 43 -12.00 4.61 -18.67
CA LEU A 43 -11.43 4.90 -17.36
C LEU A 43 -10.78 6.29 -17.33
N SER A 44 -10.85 6.94 -16.17
CA SER A 44 -10.22 8.25 -15.97
C SER A 44 -8.68 8.13 -16.07
N PRO A 45 -7.97 9.21 -16.45
CA PRO A 45 -6.52 9.18 -16.61
C PRO A 45 -5.82 8.61 -15.38
N ASN A 46 -4.85 7.72 -15.56
CA ASN A 46 -4.11 7.08 -14.46
C ASN A 46 -4.99 6.33 -13.45
N PHE A 47 -6.21 5.90 -13.81
CA PHE A 47 -7.09 5.16 -12.89
C PHE A 47 -6.40 3.92 -12.32
N ARG A 48 -5.75 3.11 -13.17
CA ARG A 48 -5.00 1.91 -12.75
C ARG A 48 -3.91 2.23 -11.75
N LEU A 49 -3.11 3.25 -12.02
CA LEU A 49 -2.03 3.68 -11.14
C LEU A 49 -2.58 4.12 -9.77
N ARG A 50 -3.66 4.92 -9.77
CA ARG A 50 -4.32 5.43 -8.57
C ARG A 50 -4.90 4.33 -7.70
N THR A 51 -5.71 3.45 -8.28
CA THR A 51 -6.37 2.37 -7.54
C THR A 51 -5.35 1.37 -7.01
N THR A 52 -4.36 1.00 -7.83
CA THR A 52 -3.30 0.07 -7.41
C THR A 52 -2.49 0.64 -6.25
N ALA A 53 -2.18 1.93 -6.26
CA ALA A 53 -1.48 2.58 -5.16
C ALA A 53 -2.30 2.58 -3.86
N ILE A 54 -3.61 2.89 -3.91
CA ILE A 54 -4.47 2.78 -2.72
C ILE A 54 -4.53 1.35 -2.20
N LEU A 55 -4.73 0.37 -3.09
CA LEU A 55 -4.79 -1.05 -2.71
C LEU A 55 -3.49 -1.51 -2.07
N ALA A 56 -2.35 -1.10 -2.61
CA ALA A 56 -1.05 -1.40 -2.04
C ALA A 56 -0.86 -0.80 -0.63
N ILE A 57 -1.27 0.46 -0.43
CA ILE A 57 -1.25 1.09 0.90
C ILE A 57 -2.19 0.35 1.86
N ALA A 58 -3.37 -0.08 1.39
CA ALA A 58 -4.34 -0.81 2.20
C ALA A 58 -3.80 -2.17 2.70
N LEU A 59 -2.79 -2.76 2.06
CA LEU A 59 -2.12 -3.98 2.56
C LEU A 59 -1.48 -3.76 3.95
N ASN A 60 -1.16 -2.52 4.32
CA ASN A 60 -0.71 -2.23 5.69
C ASN A 60 -1.79 -2.52 6.75
N ALA A 61 -3.08 -2.49 6.40
CA ALA A 61 -4.15 -2.89 7.30
C ALA A 61 -4.04 -4.37 7.70
N TRP A 62 -3.61 -5.23 6.77
CA TRP A 62 -3.33 -6.64 7.05
C TRP A 62 -2.14 -6.80 8.02
N VAL A 63 -1.08 -6.03 7.81
CA VAL A 63 0.10 -6.01 8.72
C VAL A 63 -0.29 -5.53 10.12
N LEU A 64 -1.11 -4.48 10.20
CA LEU A 64 -1.63 -3.95 11.46
C LEU A 64 -2.48 -4.99 12.20
N ASN A 65 -3.37 -5.69 11.50
CA ASN A 65 -4.19 -6.75 12.08
C ASN A 65 -3.32 -7.88 12.66
N LYS A 66 -2.26 -8.29 11.95
CA LYS A 66 -1.30 -9.29 12.41
C LYS A 66 -0.54 -8.86 13.67
N PHE A 67 -0.15 -7.58 13.77
CA PHE A 67 0.50 -7.06 14.98
C PHE A 67 -0.47 -6.85 16.14
N GLN A 68 -1.72 -6.49 15.84
CA GLN A 68 -2.79 -6.36 16.83
C GLN A 68 -3.09 -7.70 17.50
N ALA A 69 -3.18 -8.79 16.72
CA ALA A 69 -3.36 -10.15 17.26
C ALA A 69 -2.24 -10.56 18.23
N ARG A 70 -1.03 -9.98 18.08
CA ARG A 70 0.13 -10.23 18.94
C ARG A 70 0.29 -9.21 20.08
N ARG A 71 -0.66 -8.28 20.24
CA ARG A 71 -0.61 -7.16 21.20
C ARG A 71 0.68 -6.34 21.10
N ALA A 72 1.27 -6.22 19.91
CA ALA A 72 2.53 -5.52 19.67
C ALA A 72 2.31 -4.04 19.34
N THR A 73 1.99 -3.24 20.35
CA THR A 73 1.58 -1.82 20.20
C THR A 73 2.65 -0.92 19.57
N ASN A 74 3.94 -1.12 19.86
CA ASN A 74 5.02 -0.33 19.27
C ASN A 74 5.21 -0.66 17.79
N SER A 75 5.14 -1.95 17.43
CA SER A 75 5.17 -2.38 16.03
C SER A 75 3.99 -1.82 15.23
N MET A 76 2.79 -1.78 15.83
CA MET A 76 1.61 -1.15 15.20
C MET A 76 1.86 0.34 14.93
N ARG A 77 2.38 1.09 15.91
CA ARG A 77 2.77 2.50 15.71
C ARG A 77 3.80 2.66 14.60
N GLY A 78 4.76 1.75 14.52
CA GLY A 78 5.76 1.71 13.46
C GLY A 78 5.16 1.56 12.06
N VAL A 79 4.10 0.77 11.89
CA VAL A 79 3.40 0.60 10.59
C VAL A 79 2.52 1.80 10.25
N MET A 80 1.93 2.46 11.25
CA MET A 80 1.05 3.61 11.00
C MET A 80 1.80 4.78 10.37
N ILE A 81 3.00 5.11 10.87
CA ILE A 81 3.81 6.24 10.35
C ILE A 81 4.00 6.18 8.82
N PRO A 82 4.56 5.11 8.22
CA PRO A 82 4.74 5.03 6.77
C PRO A 82 3.41 4.96 6.03
N THR A 83 2.37 4.36 6.63
CA THR A 83 1.01 4.37 6.03
C THR A 83 0.50 5.79 5.83
N PHE A 84 0.60 6.64 6.86
CA PHE A 84 0.21 8.05 6.75
C PHE A 84 1.06 8.81 5.74
N VAL A 85 2.38 8.57 5.70
CA VAL A 85 3.27 9.17 4.71
C VAL A 85 2.85 8.79 3.28
N TYR A 86 2.55 7.52 3.03
CA TYR A 86 2.08 7.07 1.72
C TYR A 86 0.72 7.67 1.35
N VAL A 87 -0.23 7.75 2.28
CA VAL A 87 -1.53 8.39 2.03
C VAL A 87 -1.35 9.87 1.70
N ALA A 88 -0.53 10.59 2.47
CA ALA A 88 -0.24 12.00 2.19
C ALA A 88 0.44 12.19 0.83
N ALA A 89 1.43 11.36 0.50
CA ALA A 89 2.09 11.38 -0.81
C ALA A 89 1.11 11.08 -1.95
N TRP A 90 0.22 10.10 -1.77
CA TRP A 90 -0.81 9.75 -2.74
C TRP A 90 -1.78 10.92 -2.96
N LEU A 91 -2.23 11.55 -1.88
CA LEU A 91 -3.09 12.73 -1.95
C LEU A 91 -2.41 13.88 -2.71
N ILE A 92 -1.15 14.21 -2.41
CA ILE A 92 -0.43 15.30 -3.08
C ILE A 92 -0.24 15.00 -4.57
N PHE A 93 0.11 13.75 -4.92
CA PHE A 93 0.40 13.36 -6.30
C PHE A 93 -0.87 13.27 -7.15
N PHE A 94 -1.98 12.80 -6.58
CA PHE A 94 -3.23 12.57 -7.31
C PHE A 94 -4.32 13.62 -7.07
N ALA A 95 -4.16 14.56 -6.13
CA ALA A 95 -5.11 15.65 -5.91
C ALA A 95 -5.42 16.43 -7.19
N LYS A 96 -4.39 16.69 -8.02
CA LYS A 96 -4.54 17.38 -9.31
C LYS A 96 -5.30 16.58 -10.38
N ASN A 97 -5.46 15.28 -10.19
CA ASN A 97 -6.20 14.41 -11.10
C ASN A 97 -7.62 14.08 -10.58
N ILE A 98 -8.00 14.65 -9.43
CA ILE A 98 -9.29 14.44 -8.77
C ILE A 98 -10.10 15.74 -8.70
N LEU A 99 -9.43 16.90 -8.57
CA LEU A 99 -10.01 18.24 -8.69
C LEU A 99 -10.03 18.71 -10.16
#